data_AF-A0A9W4XQ08-F1
#
_entry.id   AF-A0A9W4XQ08-F1
#
_cell.length_a   1.000
_cell.length_b   1.000
_cell.length_c   1.000
_cell.angle_alpha   90.00
_cell.angle_beta   90.00
_cell.angle_gamma   90.00
#
_symmetry.space_group_name_H-M   'P 1'
#
loop_
_entity.id
_entity.type
_entity.pdbx_description
1 polymer ?
#
loop_
_entity_poly.entity_id
_entity_poly.type
_entity_poly.pdbx_seq_one_letter_code
_entity_poly.pdbx_strand_id
1 'polypeptide(L)'
;MIQASYNTSPCRPLSPSLYVYLSALQDYTSVCIPRHAPHRRPSIAHNLVQNHNEELTLPKVIDGKGHLLGRLASTVAKQLLNGQKIVVVRCEALNISGEFFRAKLKYQAFLRKQTRYNPTRGGPFHFRAPSKMFWRTVRGMIPHKTARGAAAMERLKTFEGVPPPYDHKKRVVVPQALRVLRLKPGRKYCTVGRLGHEFGWKYQDVVSRLEERRKANGAAYYERKKQARKQLAQAQKEAKVDDKVKEQLASYGY
;
A
#
# COMPACT_ATOMS: atom_id res chain seq x y z
N MET A 1 -16.19 36.91 40.55
CA MET A 1 -17.63 36.80 40.25
C MET A 1 -17.96 35.33 39.99
N ILE A 2 -18.58 34.73 41.00
CA ILE A 2 -19.52 33.58 41.04
C ILE A 2 -19.21 32.32 40.18
N GLN A 3 -19.00 31.22 40.92
CA GLN A 3 -18.91 29.80 40.52
C GLN A 3 -20.29 29.19 40.21
N ALA A 4 -20.33 28.13 39.39
CA ALA A 4 -21.11 26.89 39.64
C ALA A 4 -20.69 25.82 38.60
N SER A 5 -19.84 24.83 38.85
CA SER A 5 -20.01 23.54 39.57
C SER A 5 -21.08 22.58 39.03
N TYR A 6 -20.57 21.43 38.57
CA TYR A 6 -21.19 20.21 38.07
C TYR A 6 -22.22 19.57 39.01
N ASN A 7 -23.19 18.81 38.47
CA ASN A 7 -23.49 17.47 38.98
C ASN A 7 -24.36 16.60 38.04
N THR A 8 -24.04 15.31 38.06
CA THR A 8 -24.65 14.18 37.35
C THR A 8 -25.59 13.37 38.26
N SER A 9 -26.43 12.54 37.62
CA SER A 9 -27.11 11.31 38.12
C SER A 9 -28.51 11.47 38.75
N PRO A 10 -29.36 10.41 38.89
CA PRO A 10 -29.40 9.06 38.27
C PRO A 10 -30.81 8.59 37.77
N CYS A 11 -30.86 7.42 37.11
CA CYS A 11 -32.08 6.65 36.77
C CYS A 11 -32.77 6.01 38.00
N ARG A 12 -34.11 5.86 37.98
CA ARG A 12 -34.91 4.92 38.80
C ARG A 12 -36.28 4.59 38.14
N PRO A 13 -37.00 3.52 38.56
CA PRO A 13 -37.54 2.48 37.68
C PRO A 13 -39.07 2.46 37.52
N LEU A 14 -39.52 1.61 36.58
CA LEU A 14 -40.92 1.28 36.25
C LEU A 14 -41.73 0.74 37.44
N SER A 15 -42.98 1.18 37.56
CA SER A 15 -44.01 0.58 38.43
C SER A 15 -44.96 -0.32 37.62
N PRO A 16 -45.32 -1.52 38.12
CA PRO A 16 -46.31 -2.40 37.51
C PRO A 16 -47.68 -2.25 38.17
N SER A 17 -48.74 -2.16 37.37
CA SER A 17 -50.11 -2.62 37.64
C SER A 17 -51.11 -1.75 36.89
N LEU A 18 -51.71 -2.30 35.83
CA LEU A 18 -53.16 -2.47 35.74
C LEU A 18 -53.48 -3.19 34.44
N TYR A 19 -53.80 -4.46 34.64
CA TYR A 19 -54.35 -5.37 33.65
C TYR A 19 -55.82 -5.00 33.41
N VAL A 20 -56.27 -5.18 32.16
CA VAL A 20 -57.68 -5.29 31.72
C VAL A 20 -58.47 -3.98 31.60
N TYR A 21 -58.77 -3.55 30.37
CA TYR A 21 -60.11 -3.75 29.81
C TYR A 21 -60.12 -3.66 28.29
N LEU A 22 -60.85 -4.62 27.72
CA LEU A 22 -61.03 -4.94 26.32
C LEU A 22 -61.86 -3.87 25.57
N SER A 23 -61.51 -3.70 24.29
CA SER A 23 -62.41 -3.46 23.15
C SER A 23 -63.43 -2.30 23.21
N ALA A 24 -63.12 -1.23 22.48
CA ALA A 24 -64.12 -0.46 21.72
C ALA A 24 -63.42 0.40 20.64
N LEU A 25 -63.83 0.20 19.37
CA LEU A 25 -63.79 1.17 18.26
C LEU A 25 -62.37 1.46 17.69
N GLN A 26 -61.91 0.86 16.60
CA GLN A 26 -62.43 1.03 15.23
C GLN A 26 -62.95 2.45 15.00
N ASP A 27 -62.06 3.37 14.59
CA ASP A 27 -62.26 4.18 13.39
C ASP A 27 -61.01 4.97 13.00
N TYR A 28 -60.55 4.70 11.77
CA TYR A 28 -60.13 5.67 10.77
C TYR A 28 -59.45 6.97 11.26
N THR A 29 -58.12 6.99 11.26
CA THR A 29 -57.37 8.13 10.68
C THR A 29 -56.11 7.62 9.99
N SER A 30 -56.02 7.92 8.70
CA SER A 30 -54.95 7.58 7.78
C SER A 30 -53.63 8.23 8.22
N VAL A 31 -52.72 7.44 8.78
CA VAL A 31 -51.31 7.82 8.84
C VAL A 31 -50.80 7.82 7.40
N CYS A 32 -50.61 9.01 6.83
CA CYS A 32 -49.89 9.20 5.58
C CYS A 32 -48.46 8.71 5.77
N ILE A 33 -48.22 7.42 5.49
CA ILE A 33 -46.88 6.85 5.38
C ILE A 33 -46.18 7.66 4.27
N PRO A 34 -45.08 8.38 4.54
CA PRO A 34 -44.34 9.03 3.48
C PRO A 34 -43.92 7.94 2.50
N ARG A 35 -44.42 8.02 1.25
CA ARG A 35 -44.02 7.12 0.18
C ARG A 35 -42.49 7.14 0.14
N HIS A 36 -41.87 6.03 0.53
CA HIS A 36 -40.44 5.83 0.36
C HIS A 36 -40.14 6.13 -1.12
N ALA A 37 -39.42 7.22 -1.37
CA ALA A 37 -38.95 7.52 -2.70
C ALA A 37 -38.18 6.28 -3.19
N PRO A 38 -38.45 5.76 -4.40
CA PRO A 38 -37.72 4.60 -4.89
C PRO A 38 -36.24 4.95 -4.83
N HIS A 39 -35.46 4.16 -4.07
CA HIS A 39 -34.01 4.28 -4.05
C HIS A 39 -33.55 4.18 -5.51
N ARG A 40 -33.18 5.33 -6.08
CA ARG A 40 -32.70 5.41 -7.44
C ARG A 40 -31.45 4.54 -7.46
N ARG A 41 -31.49 3.38 -8.13
CA ARG A 41 -30.32 2.50 -8.24
C ARG A 41 -29.16 3.37 -8.74
N PRO A 42 -28.02 3.42 -8.02
CA PRO A 42 -26.90 4.21 -8.46
C PRO A 42 -26.55 3.82 -9.89
N SER A 43 -26.37 4.81 -10.76
CA SER A 43 -26.03 4.56 -12.15
C SER A 43 -24.73 3.76 -12.24
N ILE A 44 -24.54 3.00 -13.33
CA ILE A 44 -23.30 2.24 -13.56
C ILE A 44 -22.07 3.15 -13.43
N ALA A 45 -22.17 4.41 -13.85
CA ALA A 45 -21.13 5.43 -13.69
C ALA A 45 -20.85 5.78 -12.21
N HIS A 46 -21.87 5.87 -11.36
CA HIS A 46 -21.70 6.14 -9.93
C HIS A 46 -20.98 4.98 -9.22
N ASN A 47 -21.31 3.73 -9.55
CA ASN A 47 -20.62 2.56 -9.01
C ASN A 47 -19.16 2.47 -9.49
N LEU A 48 -18.87 2.82 -10.75
CA LEU A 48 -17.50 2.88 -11.26
C LEU A 48 -16.65 3.95 -10.56
N VAL A 49 -17.22 5.12 -10.27
CA VAL A 49 -16.54 6.20 -9.55
C VAL A 49 -16.29 5.84 -8.08
N GLN A 50 -17.24 5.16 -7.42
CA GLN A 50 -17.06 4.69 -6.05
C GLN A 50 -15.97 3.60 -5.95
N ASN A 51 -15.94 2.65 -6.89
CA ASN A 51 -14.90 1.61 -6.93
C ASN A 51 -13.49 2.18 -7.16
N HIS A 52 -13.35 3.21 -8.01
CA HIS A 52 -12.06 3.88 -8.22
C HIS A 52 -11.55 4.60 -6.97
N ASN A 53 -12.44 5.20 -6.18
CA ASN A 53 -12.05 5.90 -4.96
C ASN A 53 -11.61 4.92 -3.86
N GLU A 54 -12.21 3.74 -3.75
CA GLU A 54 -11.77 2.71 -2.81
C GLU A 54 -10.38 2.15 -3.16
N GLU A 55 -10.08 1.93 -4.45
CA GLU A 55 -8.78 1.42 -4.91
C GLU A 55 -7.61 2.39 -4.59
N LEU A 56 -7.89 3.70 -4.53
CA LEU A 56 -6.91 4.73 -4.16
C LEU A 56 -6.61 4.75 -2.64
N THR A 57 -7.50 4.22 -1.80
CA THR A 57 -7.36 4.27 -0.33
C THR A 57 -6.43 3.19 0.22
N LEU A 58 -6.37 2.02 -0.43
CA LEU A 58 -5.51 0.92 -0.01
C LEU A 58 -4.04 1.17 -0.40
N PRO A 59 -3.09 0.87 0.50
CA PRO A 59 -1.67 1.05 0.21
C PRO A 59 -1.21 0.04 -0.84
N LYS A 60 -0.84 0.52 -2.02
CA LYS A 60 -0.27 -0.28 -3.10
C LYS A 60 1.17 -0.63 -2.75
N VAL A 61 1.46 -1.92 -2.54
CA VAL A 61 2.78 -2.40 -2.12
C VAL A 61 3.61 -2.79 -3.34
N ILE A 62 4.71 -2.11 -3.60
CA ILE A 62 5.60 -2.34 -4.74
C ILE A 62 6.89 -3.05 -4.27
N ASP A 63 7.28 -4.14 -4.93
CA ASP A 63 8.58 -4.79 -4.70
C ASP A 63 9.70 -4.03 -5.43
N GLY A 64 10.69 -3.51 -4.70
CA GLY A 64 11.83 -2.79 -5.26
C GLY A 64 12.88 -3.68 -5.93
N LYS A 65 12.85 -5.01 -5.72
CA LYS A 65 13.86 -5.92 -6.28
C LYS A 65 13.92 -5.82 -7.80
N GLY A 66 15.12 -5.60 -8.35
CA GLY A 66 15.32 -5.65 -9.80
C GLY A 66 14.77 -4.44 -10.55
N HIS A 67 14.32 -3.40 -9.86
CA HIS A 67 13.84 -2.17 -10.49
C HIS A 67 14.97 -1.13 -10.63
N LEU A 68 14.92 -0.34 -11.70
CA LEU A 68 15.81 0.80 -11.91
C LEU A 68 15.32 2.00 -11.07
N LEU A 69 16.18 2.49 -10.17
CA LEU A 69 15.89 3.52 -9.15
C LEU A 69 15.08 4.70 -9.72
N GLY A 70 15.60 5.36 -10.75
CA GLY A 70 14.98 6.56 -11.33
C GLY A 70 13.69 6.28 -12.10
N ARG A 71 13.60 5.14 -12.82
CA ARG A 71 12.39 4.78 -13.58
C ARG A 71 11.23 4.44 -12.65
N LEU A 72 11.54 3.72 -11.56
CA LEU A 72 10.55 3.43 -10.53
C LEU A 72 10.11 4.73 -9.83
N ALA A 73 11.07 5.59 -9.46
CA ALA A 73 10.77 6.85 -8.78
C ALA A 73 9.84 7.76 -9.58
N SER A 74 10.03 7.86 -10.90
CA SER A 74 9.17 8.67 -11.78
C SER A 74 7.73 8.15 -11.83
N THR A 75 7.58 6.83 -11.96
CA THR A 75 6.24 6.20 -11.94
C THR A 75 5.55 6.42 -10.59
N VAL A 76 6.27 6.21 -9.50
CA VAL A 76 5.76 6.40 -8.13
C VAL A 76 5.39 7.85 -7.90
N ALA A 77 6.22 8.81 -8.31
CA ALA A 77 5.96 10.24 -8.14
C ALA A 77 4.63 10.67 -8.78
N LYS A 78 4.35 10.22 -10.01
CA LYS A 78 3.10 10.55 -10.69
C LYS A 78 1.89 9.95 -9.97
N GLN A 79 2.00 8.70 -9.52
CA GLN A 79 0.91 8.03 -8.80
C GLN A 79 0.61 8.66 -7.43
N LEU A 80 1.64 9.12 -6.71
CA LEU A 80 1.48 9.86 -5.45
C LEU A 80 0.73 11.19 -5.66
N LEU A 81 1.02 11.89 -6.76
CA LEU A 81 0.33 13.13 -7.14
C LEU A 81 -1.12 12.90 -7.60
N ASN A 82 -1.42 11.71 -8.12
CA ASN A 82 -2.78 11.27 -8.44
C ASN A 82 -3.57 10.84 -7.19
N GLY A 83 -2.94 10.74 -6.03
CA GLY A 83 -3.61 10.42 -4.76
C GLY A 83 -3.41 9.00 -4.24
N GLN A 84 -2.72 8.12 -4.98
CA GLN A 84 -2.49 6.74 -4.54
C GLN A 84 -1.56 6.69 -3.32
N LYS A 85 -1.92 5.91 -2.31
CA LYS A 85 -1.01 5.54 -1.22
C LYS A 85 -0.07 4.42 -1.68
N ILE A 86 1.24 4.64 -1.61
CA ILE A 86 2.24 3.69 -2.14
C ILE A 86 3.24 3.32 -1.05
N VAL A 87 3.51 2.03 -0.96
CA VAL A 87 4.56 1.47 -0.10
C VAL A 87 5.57 0.75 -0.96
N VAL A 88 6.83 1.21 -0.96
CA VAL A 88 7.92 0.51 -1.64
C VAL A 88 8.70 -0.30 -0.62
N VAL A 89 8.76 -1.61 -0.83
CA VAL A 89 9.51 -2.54 0.02
C VAL A 89 10.77 -3.01 -0.72
N ARG A 90 11.75 -3.50 0.04
CA ARG A 90 13.01 -4.03 -0.50
C ARG A 90 13.84 -3.03 -1.29
N CYS A 91 13.95 -1.81 -0.75
CA CYS A 91 14.74 -0.74 -1.36
C CYS A 91 16.24 -1.08 -1.48
N GLU A 92 16.77 -1.99 -0.64
CA GLU A 92 18.14 -2.48 -0.73
C GLU A 92 18.42 -3.22 -2.05
N ALA A 93 17.39 -3.84 -2.64
CA ALA A 93 17.49 -4.62 -3.87
C ALA A 93 17.21 -3.80 -5.15
N LEU A 94 17.08 -2.47 -5.02
CA LEU A 94 16.98 -1.56 -6.16
C LEU A 94 18.28 -1.52 -6.95
N ASN A 95 18.18 -1.19 -8.24
CA ASN A 95 19.30 -1.15 -9.15
C ASN A 95 19.52 0.23 -9.76
N ILE A 96 20.79 0.57 -9.97
CA ILE A 96 21.22 1.75 -10.73
C ILE A 96 21.99 1.22 -11.94
N SER A 97 21.70 1.73 -13.13
CA SER A 97 22.44 1.38 -14.34
C SER A 97 23.88 1.90 -14.28
N GLY A 98 24.81 1.12 -14.84
CA GLY A 98 26.23 1.46 -14.86
C GLY A 98 27.01 0.74 -13.76
N GLU A 99 28.33 0.80 -13.89
CA GLU A 99 29.24 0.14 -12.97
C GLU A 99 29.16 0.69 -11.55
N PHE A 100 29.43 -0.19 -10.58
CA PHE A 100 29.42 0.14 -9.16
C PHE A 100 30.36 1.31 -8.82
N PHE A 101 31.60 1.28 -9.31
CA PHE A 101 32.59 2.33 -9.06
C PHE A 101 32.11 3.71 -9.55
N ARG A 102 31.46 3.78 -10.71
CA ARG A 102 30.85 5.02 -11.23
C ARG A 102 29.73 5.53 -10.33
N ALA A 103 28.88 4.64 -9.82
CA ALA A 103 27.83 5.01 -8.87
C ALA A 103 28.42 5.52 -7.55
N LYS A 104 29.51 4.89 -7.09
CA LYS A 104 30.28 5.31 -5.90
C LYS A 104 30.82 6.71 -6.05
N LEU A 105 31.53 7.02 -7.14
CA LEU A 105 32.06 8.36 -7.40
C LEU A 105 30.97 9.44 -7.42
N LYS A 106 29.81 9.14 -8.03
CA LYS A 106 28.66 10.06 -8.03
C LYS A 106 28.12 10.32 -6.64
N TYR A 107 28.02 9.29 -5.81
CA TYR A 107 27.54 9.45 -4.44
C TYR A 107 28.57 10.17 -3.57
N GLN A 108 29.87 9.90 -3.75
CA GLN A 108 30.95 10.64 -3.09
C GLN A 108 30.92 12.13 -3.46
N ALA A 109 30.71 12.47 -4.73
CA ALA A 109 30.53 13.87 -5.15
C ALA A 109 29.30 14.52 -4.50
N PHE A 110 28.23 13.77 -4.25
CA PHE A 110 27.08 14.26 -3.48
C PHE A 110 27.44 14.51 -2.01
N LEU A 111 28.23 13.63 -1.37
CA LEU A 111 28.67 13.80 0.02
C LEU A 111 29.58 15.01 0.25
N ARG A 112 30.32 15.44 -0.79
CA ARG A 112 31.13 16.66 -0.72
C ARG A 112 30.28 17.94 -0.67
N LYS A 113 28.98 17.86 -1.00
CA LYS A 113 28.08 19.01 -1.00
C LYS A 113 27.61 19.29 0.42
N GLN A 114 28.29 20.21 1.08
CA GLN A 114 27.97 20.64 2.44
C GLN A 114 27.97 22.17 2.51
N THR A 115 27.14 22.70 3.40
CA THR A 115 27.14 24.13 3.68
C THR A 115 28.39 24.49 4.48
N ARG A 116 29.18 25.44 3.97
CA ARG A 116 30.48 25.83 4.56
C ARG A 116 30.34 26.48 5.95
N TYR A 117 29.35 27.35 6.14
CA TYR A 117 29.19 28.14 7.37
C TYR A 117 28.66 27.31 8.55
N ASN A 118 27.65 26.47 8.31
CA ASN A 118 27.08 25.58 9.32
C ASN A 118 26.68 24.27 8.65
N PRO A 119 27.46 23.20 8.86
CA PRO A 119 27.18 21.92 8.22
C PRO A 119 25.95 21.19 8.78
N THR A 120 25.48 21.55 9.99
CA THR A 120 24.33 20.91 10.64
C THR A 120 23.01 21.57 10.24
N ARG A 121 23.02 22.88 9.94
CA ARG A 121 21.82 23.68 9.66
C ARG A 121 21.82 24.24 8.24
N GLY A 122 20.76 23.96 7.48
CA GLY A 122 20.54 24.53 6.15
C GLY A 122 21.30 23.85 5.00
N GLY A 123 22.08 22.80 5.27
CA GLY A 123 22.80 22.03 4.25
C GLY A 123 22.07 20.79 3.72
N PRO A 124 22.57 20.18 2.63
CA PRO A 124 22.03 18.92 2.11
C PRO A 124 22.20 17.77 3.12
N PHE A 125 21.11 17.16 3.56
CA PHE A 125 21.19 15.95 4.39
C PHE A 125 21.54 14.71 3.54
N HIS A 126 22.58 13.98 3.96
CA HIS A 126 23.08 12.79 3.29
C HIS A 126 22.55 11.50 3.92
N PHE A 127 21.40 11.03 3.46
CA PHE A 127 20.85 9.76 3.91
C PHE A 127 21.59 8.55 3.30
N ARG A 128 22.03 7.62 4.16
CA ARG A 128 22.78 6.42 3.75
C ARG A 128 21.91 5.18 3.51
N ALA A 129 20.73 5.11 4.13
CA ALA A 129 19.81 3.99 3.96
C ALA A 129 19.20 3.97 2.53
N PRO A 130 19.21 2.83 1.81
CA PRO A 130 18.65 2.71 0.45
C PRO A 130 17.20 3.22 0.26
N SER A 131 16.34 3.03 1.26
CA SER A 131 14.96 3.48 1.41
C SER A 131 14.89 5.01 1.43
N LYS A 132 15.75 5.66 2.22
CA LYS A 132 15.86 7.11 2.26
C LYS A 132 16.54 7.67 1.01
N MET A 133 17.45 6.92 0.38
CA MET A 133 17.99 7.27 -0.93
C MET A 133 16.86 7.28 -1.99
N PHE A 134 16.01 6.25 -2.02
CA PHE A 134 14.86 6.19 -2.90
C PHE A 134 13.83 7.29 -2.59
N TRP A 135 13.49 7.50 -1.31
CA TRP A 135 12.62 8.59 -0.86
C TRP A 135 13.14 9.96 -1.32
N ARG A 136 14.46 10.21 -1.23
CA ARG A 136 15.08 11.45 -1.72
C ARG A 136 14.95 11.59 -3.24
N THR A 137 15.10 10.49 -4.00
CA THR A 137 14.89 10.54 -5.45
C THR A 137 13.44 10.86 -5.82
N VAL A 138 12.46 10.28 -5.12
CA VAL A 138 11.04 10.59 -5.35
C VAL A 138 10.72 12.04 -4.94
N ARG A 139 11.24 12.50 -3.80
CA ARG A 139 11.12 13.90 -3.36
C ARG A 139 11.68 14.89 -4.37
N GLY A 140 12.74 14.52 -5.10
CA GLY A 140 13.31 15.33 -6.17
C GLY A 140 12.42 15.44 -7.42
N MET A 141 11.44 14.55 -7.58
CA MET A 141 10.49 14.51 -8.69
C MET A 141 9.11 15.09 -8.32
N ILE A 142 8.93 15.56 -7.08
CA ILE A 142 7.67 16.12 -6.56
C ILE A 142 7.91 17.57 -6.10
N PRO A 143 6.96 18.50 -6.33
CA PRO A 143 7.01 19.87 -5.81
C PRO A 143 6.74 19.91 -4.30
N HIS A 144 7.61 19.30 -3.50
CA HIS A 144 7.44 19.00 -2.07
C HIS A 144 7.42 20.25 -1.15
N LYS A 145 7.75 21.43 -1.67
CA LYS A 145 7.61 22.70 -0.93
C LYS A 145 6.16 23.20 -0.88
N THR A 146 5.31 22.72 -1.79
CA THR A 146 3.88 23.07 -1.82
C THR A 146 3.08 22.13 -0.90
N ALA A 147 1.92 22.59 -0.41
CA ALA A 147 1.02 21.75 0.39
C ALA A 147 0.60 20.46 -0.34
N ARG A 148 0.29 20.56 -1.64
CA ARG A 148 -0.03 19.40 -2.50
C ARG A 148 1.12 18.39 -2.55
N GLY A 149 2.35 18.86 -2.73
CA GLY A 149 3.53 18.00 -2.77
C GLY A 149 3.87 17.38 -1.42
N ALA A 150 3.69 18.12 -0.34
CA ALA A 150 3.84 17.61 1.03
C ALA A 150 2.86 16.46 1.30
N ALA A 151 1.57 16.65 0.98
CA ALA A 151 0.56 15.61 1.09
C ALA A 151 0.88 14.38 0.22
N ALA A 152 1.45 14.56 -0.97
CA ALA A 152 1.89 13.45 -1.81
C ALA A 152 3.07 12.67 -1.19
N MET A 153 4.00 13.35 -0.52
CA MET A 153 5.12 12.70 0.16
C MET A 153 4.68 11.92 1.41
N GLU A 154 3.63 12.36 2.10
CA GLU A 154 3.05 11.64 3.25
C GLU A 154 2.43 10.29 2.85
N ARG A 155 1.88 10.20 1.63
CA ARG A 155 1.34 8.96 1.05
C ARG A 155 2.41 7.91 0.73
N LEU A 156 3.68 8.30 0.66
CA LEU A 156 4.79 7.41 0.33
C LEU A 156 5.42 6.82 1.60
N LYS A 157 5.45 5.49 1.68
CA LYS A 157 6.27 4.76 2.66
C LYS A 157 7.32 3.93 1.94
N THR A 158 8.52 3.88 2.50
CA THR A 158 9.68 3.20 1.89
C THR A 158 10.40 2.41 2.95
N PHE A 159 10.69 1.14 2.69
CA PHE A 159 11.29 0.23 3.65
C PHE A 159 12.46 -0.57 3.04
N GLU A 160 13.45 -0.89 3.88
CA GLU A 160 14.41 -1.96 3.59
C GLU A 160 13.79 -3.30 3.99
N GLY A 161 14.01 -4.34 3.20
CA GLY A 161 13.34 -5.61 3.39
C GLY A 161 11.83 -5.48 3.30
N VAL A 162 11.11 -6.44 3.86
CA VAL A 162 9.65 -6.45 3.94
C VAL A 162 9.22 -6.57 5.40
N PRO A 163 8.91 -5.45 6.08
CA PRO A 163 8.43 -5.52 7.45
C PRO A 163 6.98 -6.05 7.51
N PRO A 164 6.57 -6.70 8.62
CA PRO A 164 5.16 -6.94 8.93
C PRO A 164 4.46 -5.57 9.04
N PRO A 165 3.28 -5.30 8.44
CA PRO A 165 2.26 -6.19 7.86
C PRO A 165 2.30 -6.34 6.32
N TYR A 166 3.40 -5.97 5.67
CA TYR A 166 3.51 -5.98 4.20
C TYR A 166 4.01 -7.31 3.62
N ASP A 167 4.44 -8.22 4.48
CA ASP A 167 4.86 -9.58 4.17
C ASP A 167 3.70 -10.48 3.71
N HIS A 168 2.53 -10.34 4.34
CA HIS A 168 1.30 -11.05 3.99
C HIS A 168 0.55 -10.43 2.80
N LYS A 169 0.97 -9.24 2.34
CA LYS A 169 0.33 -8.53 1.22
C LYS A 169 0.95 -8.92 -0.11
N LYS A 170 0.10 -8.99 -1.15
CA LYS A 170 0.58 -9.18 -2.53
C LYS A 170 1.37 -7.94 -2.95
N ARG A 171 2.63 -8.16 -3.32
CA ARG A 171 3.51 -7.12 -3.84
C ARG A 171 3.34 -7.06 -5.35
N VAL A 172 3.20 -5.86 -5.88
CA VAL A 172 3.12 -5.60 -7.31
C VAL A 172 4.49 -5.19 -7.85
N VAL A 173 4.65 -5.34 -9.16
CA VAL A 173 5.87 -4.99 -9.90
C VAL A 173 5.49 -3.94 -10.92
N VAL A 174 6.42 -3.04 -11.25
CA VAL A 174 6.25 -2.01 -12.28
C VAL A 174 7.08 -2.45 -13.50
N PRO A 175 6.48 -3.07 -14.53
CA PRO A 175 7.22 -3.64 -15.65
C PRO A 175 8.07 -2.60 -16.39
N GLN A 176 7.57 -1.37 -16.52
CA GLN A 176 8.30 -0.29 -17.17
C GLN A 176 9.58 0.15 -16.45
N ALA A 177 9.74 -0.22 -15.18
CA ALA A 177 10.91 0.10 -14.38
C ALA A 177 11.81 -1.12 -14.11
N LEU A 178 11.43 -2.33 -14.56
CA LEU A 178 12.24 -3.52 -14.38
C LEU A 178 13.56 -3.43 -15.15
N ARG A 179 14.66 -3.75 -14.47
CA ARG A 179 16.01 -3.78 -15.04
C ARG A 179 16.10 -4.76 -16.21
N VAL A 180 15.56 -5.97 -16.06
CA VAL A 180 15.66 -7.01 -17.10
C VAL A 180 15.02 -6.60 -18.42
N LEU A 181 13.95 -5.79 -18.37
CA LEU A 181 13.24 -5.30 -19.56
C LEU A 181 13.86 -4.02 -20.14
N ARG A 182 14.54 -3.22 -19.31
CA ARG A 182 14.97 -1.86 -19.70
C ARG A 182 16.47 -1.72 -19.91
N LEU A 183 17.29 -2.60 -19.35
CA LEU A 183 18.73 -2.58 -19.49
C LEU A 183 19.15 -3.67 -20.47
N LYS A 184 19.95 -3.32 -21.48
CA LYS A 184 20.49 -4.29 -22.43
C LYS A 184 21.28 -5.39 -21.68
N PRO A 185 21.09 -6.67 -22.01
CA PRO A 185 21.89 -7.75 -21.44
C PRO A 185 23.39 -7.48 -21.61
N GLY A 186 24.19 -7.92 -20.62
CA GLY A 186 25.64 -7.68 -20.58
C GLY A 186 26.07 -6.31 -20.04
N ARG A 187 25.14 -5.36 -19.81
CA ARG A 187 25.50 -4.07 -19.19
C ARG A 187 25.60 -4.19 -17.67
N LYS A 188 26.70 -3.69 -17.11
CA LYS A 188 26.94 -3.61 -15.67
C LYS A 188 25.88 -2.74 -14.97
N TYR A 189 25.52 -3.13 -13.75
CA TYR A 189 24.62 -2.39 -12.88
C TYR A 189 25.12 -2.43 -11.43
N CYS A 190 24.62 -1.52 -10.62
CA CYS A 190 24.88 -1.40 -9.20
C CYS A 190 23.61 -1.74 -8.41
N THR A 191 23.76 -2.35 -7.24
CA THR A 191 22.68 -2.56 -6.27
C THR A 191 22.76 -1.49 -5.19
N VAL A 192 21.63 -0.84 -4.88
CA VAL A 192 21.59 0.30 -3.95
C VAL A 192 21.98 -0.12 -2.53
N GLY A 193 21.66 -1.36 -2.11
CA GLY A 193 22.10 -1.90 -0.82
C GLY A 193 23.62 -1.88 -0.64
N ARG A 194 24.38 -2.35 -1.64
CA ARG A 194 25.85 -2.31 -1.62
C ARG A 194 26.36 -0.86 -1.58
N LEU A 195 25.75 0.02 -2.37
CA LEU A 195 26.11 1.44 -2.38
C LEU A 195 25.89 2.09 -1.01
N GLY A 196 24.73 1.87 -0.39
CA GLY A 196 24.42 2.39 0.94
C GLY A 196 25.43 1.91 1.98
N HIS A 197 25.79 0.62 1.95
CA HIS A 197 26.73 0.03 2.90
C HIS A 197 28.12 0.67 2.84
N GLU A 198 28.71 0.80 1.64
CA GLU A 198 30.04 1.43 1.48
C GLU A 198 30.06 2.90 1.95
N PHE A 199 28.90 3.54 2.00
CA PHE A 199 28.75 4.91 2.52
C PHE A 199 28.14 4.96 3.92
N GLY A 200 28.24 3.89 4.72
CA GLY A 200 27.93 3.94 6.15
C GLY A 200 26.51 3.53 6.54
N TRP A 201 25.80 2.79 5.69
CA TRP A 201 24.59 2.07 6.10
C TRP A 201 24.98 0.80 6.88
N LYS A 202 24.75 0.82 8.19
CA LYS A 202 25.19 -0.22 9.14
C LYS A 202 24.28 -1.46 9.20
N TYR A 203 23.06 -1.38 8.68
CA TYR A 203 22.02 -2.40 8.91
C TYR A 203 21.91 -3.44 7.79
N GLN A 204 22.91 -3.54 6.90
CA GLN A 204 22.88 -4.49 5.78
C GLN A 204 22.70 -5.94 6.28
N ASP A 205 23.51 -6.37 7.24
CA ASP A 205 23.51 -7.75 7.73
C ASP A 205 22.23 -8.07 8.51
N VAL A 206 21.75 -7.10 9.28
CA VAL A 206 20.47 -7.20 10.02
C VAL A 206 19.31 -7.42 9.04
N VAL A 207 19.24 -6.64 7.96
CA VAL A 207 18.19 -6.79 6.95
C VAL A 207 18.33 -8.11 6.20
N SER A 208 19.55 -8.55 5.87
CA SER A 208 19.78 -9.84 5.21
C SER A 208 19.25 -11.01 6.06
N ARG A 209 19.60 -11.04 7.35
CA ARG A 209 19.12 -12.07 8.30
C ARG A 209 17.59 -12.08 8.44
N LEU A 210 16.98 -10.90 8.54
CA LEU A 210 15.51 -10.79 8.64
C LEU A 210 14.82 -11.23 7.36
N GLU A 211 15.37 -10.90 6.19
CA GLU A 211 14.85 -11.33 4.90
C GLU A 211 15.02 -12.83 4.66
N GLU A 212 16.09 -13.45 5.16
CA GLU A 212 16.29 -14.90 5.16
C GLU A 212 15.22 -15.60 6.00
N ARG A 213 15.01 -15.15 7.24
CA ARG A 213 13.93 -15.65 8.11
C ARG A 213 12.56 -15.51 7.42
N ARG A 214 12.30 -14.37 6.79
CA ARG A 214 11.05 -14.12 6.05
C ARG A 214 10.90 -15.05 4.85
N LYS A 215 11.98 -15.35 4.11
CA LYS A 215 11.95 -16.28 2.97
C LYS A 215 11.68 -17.71 3.43
N ALA A 216 12.27 -18.16 4.53
CA ALA A 216 11.99 -19.47 5.11
C ALA A 216 10.51 -19.63 5.48
N ASN A 217 9.96 -18.64 6.19
CA ASN A 217 8.52 -18.61 6.52
C ASN A 217 7.64 -18.57 5.25
N GLY A 218 8.07 -17.82 4.24
CA GLY A 218 7.40 -17.73 2.95
C GLY A 218 7.41 -19.05 2.17
N ALA A 219 8.49 -19.82 2.23
CA ALA A 219 8.59 -21.14 1.62
C ALA A 219 7.63 -22.14 2.27
N ALA A 220 7.64 -22.22 3.60
CA ALA A 220 6.72 -23.07 4.36
C ALA A 220 5.24 -22.70 4.14
N TYR A 221 4.93 -21.41 3.97
CA TYR A 221 3.59 -20.98 3.55
C TYR A 221 3.26 -21.42 2.12
N TYR A 222 4.20 -21.27 1.18
CA TYR A 222 3.99 -21.61 -0.21
C TYR A 222 3.77 -23.12 -0.42
N GLU A 223 4.48 -23.97 0.31
CA GLU A 223 4.31 -25.43 0.26
C GLU A 223 2.90 -25.84 0.71
N ARG A 224 2.45 -25.33 1.86
CA ARG A 224 1.07 -25.52 2.34
C ARG A 224 0.05 -25.03 1.32
N LYS A 225 0.26 -23.84 0.74
CA LYS A 225 -0.63 -23.27 -0.28
C LYS A 225 -0.62 -24.10 -1.58
N LYS A 226 0.52 -24.67 -1.97
CA LYS A 226 0.67 -25.51 -3.15
C LYS A 226 -0.09 -26.82 -2.98
N GLN A 227 0.00 -27.45 -1.81
CA GLN A 227 -0.76 -28.65 -1.46
C GLN A 227 -2.27 -28.37 -1.45
N ALA A 228 -2.71 -27.30 -0.77
CA ALA A 228 -4.11 -26.89 -0.76
C ALA A 228 -4.65 -26.60 -2.18
N ARG A 229 -3.85 -25.94 -3.03
CA ARG A 229 -4.22 -25.69 -4.44
C ARG A 229 -4.33 -26.97 -5.25
N LYS A 230 -3.48 -27.97 -4.99
CA LYS A 230 -3.56 -29.29 -5.64
C LYS A 230 -4.85 -30.02 -5.23
N GLN A 231 -5.19 -30.00 -3.95
CA GLN A 231 -6.45 -30.57 -3.44
C GLN A 231 -7.66 -29.85 -4.03
N LEU A 232 -7.65 -28.52 -4.08
CA LEU A 232 -8.72 -27.73 -4.68
C LEU A 232 -8.88 -28.03 -6.19
N ALA A 233 -7.77 -28.16 -6.92
CA ALA A 233 -7.82 -28.52 -8.34
C ALA A 233 -8.34 -29.95 -8.57
N GLN A 234 -8.05 -30.89 -7.66
CA GLN A 234 -8.60 -32.24 -7.72
C GLN A 234 -10.11 -32.23 -7.43
N ALA A 235 -10.53 -31.54 -6.36
CA ALA A 235 -11.93 -31.38 -6.01
C ALA A 235 -12.74 -30.69 -7.13
N GLN A 236 -12.15 -29.69 -7.82
CA GLN A 236 -12.78 -29.05 -8.97
C GLN A 236 -12.99 -30.00 -10.16
N LYS A 237 -12.09 -30.96 -10.38
CA LYS A 237 -12.25 -31.97 -11.43
C LYS A 237 -13.30 -33.02 -11.09
N GLU A 238 -13.41 -33.37 -9.81
CA GLU A 238 -14.37 -34.36 -9.31
C GLU A 238 -15.77 -33.76 -9.08
N ALA A 239 -15.88 -32.43 -9.00
CA ALA A 239 -17.14 -31.73 -8.79
C ALA A 239 -18.13 -31.99 -9.93
N LYS A 240 -19.28 -32.56 -9.57
CA LYS A 240 -20.43 -32.69 -10.49
C LYS A 240 -21.12 -31.35 -10.61
N VAL A 241 -20.89 -30.66 -11.73
CA VAL A 241 -21.55 -29.39 -12.09
C VAL A 241 -22.63 -29.68 -13.13
N ASP A 242 -23.76 -28.96 -13.09
CA ASP A 242 -24.82 -29.05 -14.09
C ASP A 242 -24.29 -28.75 -15.50
N ASP A 243 -24.73 -29.53 -16.48
CA ASP A 243 -24.19 -29.44 -17.85
C ASP A 243 -24.50 -28.10 -18.53
N LYS A 244 -25.65 -27.48 -18.19
CA LYS A 244 -26.01 -26.13 -18.65
C LYS A 244 -24.99 -25.08 -18.18
N VAL A 245 -24.46 -25.21 -16.97
CA VAL A 245 -23.47 -24.28 -16.41
C VAL A 245 -22.11 -24.53 -17.04
N LYS A 246 -21.75 -25.79 -17.35
CA LYS A 246 -20.52 -26.12 -18.07
C LYS A 246 -20.51 -25.53 -19.48
N GLU A 247 -21.61 -25.64 -20.22
CA GLU A 247 -21.74 -25.05 -21.56
C GLU A 247 -21.59 -23.52 -21.52
N GLN A 248 -22.20 -22.86 -20.52
CA GLN A 248 -22.03 -21.43 -20.31
C GLN A 248 -20.58 -21.06 -19.97
N LEU A 249 -19.93 -21.77 -19.05
CA LEU A 249 -18.53 -21.53 -18.70
C LEU A 249 -17.59 -21.74 -19.90
N ALA A 250 -17.83 -22.79 -20.70
CA ALA A 250 -17.09 -23.07 -21.92
C ALA A 250 -17.28 -21.97 -22.98
N SER A 251 -18.48 -21.40 -23.10
CA SER A 251 -18.74 -20.25 -23.99
C SER A 251 -17.91 -19.02 -23.63
N TYR A 252 -17.57 -18.86 -22.34
CA TYR A 252 -16.70 -17.80 -21.83
C TYR A 252 -15.20 -18.20 -21.78
N GLY A 253 -14.86 -19.45 -22.14
CA GLY A 253 -13.50 -19.96 -22.17
C GLY A 253 -12.89 -20.31 -20.80
N TYR A 254 -13.73 -20.62 -19.80
CA TYR A 254 -13.31 -21.08 -18.46
C TYR A 254 -13.20 -22.60 -18.37
#